data_AF-A0A7Y6DP57-F1
#
_entry.id   AF-A0A7Y6DP57-F1
#
_cell.length_a   1.000
_cell.length_b   1.000
_cell.length_c   1.000
_cell.angle_alpha   90.00
_cell.angle_beta   90.00
_cell.angle_gamma   90.00
#
_symmetry.space_group_name_H-M   'P 1'
#
loop_
_entity.id
_entity.type
_entity.pdbx_description
1 polymer ?
#
loop_
_entity_poly.entity_id
_entity_poly.type
_entity_poly.pdbx_seq_one_letter_code
_entity_poly.pdbx_strand_id
1 'polypeptide(L)'
;MRTIRVGESDWLVLDDAIQPRFLIHHGPAVNKLTGETLMMYRVDHWVLKRAERWPLGYYDTLAAAQAAAEGELGVPKFLAPVTGPDGQIVTPEEQRQRWAAGLDPRSGKPRLLP
;
A
#
# COMPACT_ATOMS: atom_id res chain seq x y z
N MET A 1 11.08 -1.16 5.80
CA MET A 1 10.63 -1.98 4.65
C MET A 1 11.81 -2.68 3.99
N ARG A 2 11.63 -3.92 3.50
CA ARG A 2 12.59 -4.58 2.60
C ARG A 2 11.88 -5.24 1.42
N THR A 3 12.40 -5.09 0.20
CA THR A 3 11.96 -5.86 -0.97
C THR A 3 13.01 -6.91 -1.31
N ILE A 4 12.60 -8.16 -1.49
CA ILE A 4 13.49 -9.25 -1.93
C ILE A 4 12.98 -9.84 -3.24
N ARG A 5 13.89 -10.16 -4.16
CA ARG A 5 13.55 -10.87 -5.40
C ARG A 5 13.41 -12.36 -5.09
N VAL A 6 12.26 -12.94 -5.41
CA VAL A 6 11.92 -14.34 -5.11
C VAL A 6 11.73 -15.19 -6.36
N GLY A 7 11.68 -14.55 -7.53
CA GLY A 7 11.65 -15.19 -8.84
C GLY A 7 12.20 -14.25 -9.92
N GLU A 8 12.21 -14.72 -11.17
CA GLU A 8 12.70 -13.91 -12.29
C GLU A 8 11.87 -12.62 -12.46
N SER A 9 10.56 -12.71 -12.29
CA SER A 9 9.63 -11.59 -12.45
C SER A 9 8.87 -11.26 -11.16
N ASP A 10 9.37 -11.72 -10.01
CA ASP A 10 8.63 -11.65 -8.74
C ASP A 10 9.48 -11.07 -7.60
N TRP A 11 8.90 -10.11 -6.89
CA TRP A 11 9.49 -9.47 -5.72
C TRP A 11 8.52 -9.48 -4.55
N LEU A 12 9.00 -9.88 -3.38
CA LEU A 12 8.23 -9.90 -2.14
C LEU A 12 8.57 -8.65 -1.33
N VAL A 13 7.54 -7.90 -0.92
CA VAL A 13 7.68 -6.72 -0.07
C VAL A 13 7.36 -7.11 1.37
N LEU A 14 8.32 -6.84 2.25
CA LEU A 14 8.31 -7.20 3.66
C LEU A 14 8.17 -5.94 4.52
N ASP A 15 7.39 -6.06 5.60
CA ASP A 15 7.40 -5.07 6.68
C ASP A 15 8.66 -5.17 7.55
N ASP A 16 8.74 -4.33 8.58
CA ASP A 16 9.90 -4.28 9.47
C ASP A 16 10.04 -5.52 10.36
N ALA A 17 8.97 -6.33 10.49
CA ALA A 17 9.00 -7.64 11.14
C ALA A 17 9.33 -8.79 10.18
N ILE A 18 9.76 -8.48 8.94
CA ILE A 18 10.07 -9.46 7.88
C ILE A 18 8.82 -10.26 7.48
N GLN A 19 7.61 -9.76 7.75
CA GLN A 19 6.38 -10.41 7.28
C GLN A 19 6.09 -9.97 5.84
N PRO A 20 5.75 -10.90 4.93
CA PRO A 20 5.36 -10.55 3.58
C PRO A 20 3.98 -9.91 3.55
N ARG A 21 3.89 -8.76 2.87
CA ARG A 21 2.67 -7.94 2.81
C ARG A 21 2.19 -7.73 1.39
N PHE A 22 3.12 -7.62 0.45
CA PHE A 22 2.81 -7.48 -0.97
C PHE A 22 3.71 -8.35 -1.84
N LEU A 23 3.20 -8.74 -2.99
CA LEU A 23 3.96 -9.33 -4.08
C LEU A 23 3.89 -8.41 -5.29
N ILE A 24 5.05 -8.05 -5.83
CA ILE A 24 5.16 -7.36 -7.10
C ILE A 24 5.46 -8.41 -8.15
N HIS A 25 4.62 -8.50 -9.17
CA HIS A 25 4.79 -9.38 -10.31
C HIS A 25 4.94 -8.55 -11.59
N HIS A 26 5.99 -8.80 -12.37
CA HIS A 26 6.15 -8.20 -13.68
C HIS A 26 5.58 -9.14 -14.75
N GLY A 27 4.51 -8.71 -15.42
CA GLY A 27 3.81 -9.55 -16.37
C GLY A 27 2.80 -8.80 -17.22
N PRO A 28 2.11 -9.51 -18.14
CA PRO A 28 1.10 -8.91 -18.99
C PRO A 28 -0.11 -8.44 -18.18
N ALA A 29 -0.53 -7.20 -18.37
CA ALA A 29 -1.74 -6.61 -17.85
C ALA A 29 -2.62 -6.12 -18.99
N VAL A 30 -3.90 -6.50 -18.96
CA VAL A 30 -4.89 -6.11 -19.98
C VAL A 30 -5.61 -4.85 -19.52
N ASN A 31 -5.48 -3.78 -20.29
CA ASN A 31 -6.34 -2.62 -20.16
C ASN A 31 -7.73 -2.98 -20.67
N LYS A 32 -8.71 -3.10 -19.78
CA LYS A 32 -10.08 -3.49 -20.14
C LYS A 32 -10.81 -2.48 -21.02
N LEU A 33 -10.38 -1.21 -21.02
CA LEU A 33 -11.01 -0.15 -21.82
C LEU A 33 -10.49 -0.15 -23.26
N THR A 34 -9.17 -0.28 -23.43
CA THR A 34 -8.54 -0.22 -24.76
C THR A 34 -8.32 -1.60 -25.39
N GLY A 35 -8.36 -2.67 -24.60
CA GLY A 35 -8.03 -4.04 -25.03
C GLY A 35 -6.54 -4.30 -25.16
N GLU A 36 -5.70 -3.29 -24.91
CA GLU A 36 -4.24 -3.41 -25.04
C GLU A 36 -3.66 -4.27 -23.91
N THR A 37 -2.63 -5.05 -24.26
CA THR A 37 -1.83 -5.80 -23.29
C THR A 37 -0.45 -5.16 -23.17
N LEU A 38 -0.11 -4.69 -21.98
CA LEU A 38 1.18 -4.08 -21.68
C LEU A 38 1.91 -4.88 -20.61
N MET A 39 3.24 -4.87 -20.67
CA MET A 39 4.07 -5.39 -19.58
C MET A 39 4.07 -4.38 -18.45
N MET A 40 3.58 -4.78 -17.28
CA MET A 40 3.44 -3.91 -16.12
C MET A 40 3.87 -4.62 -14.85
N TYR A 41 4.19 -3.83 -13.82
CA TYR A 41 4.37 -4.31 -12.46
C TYR A 41 3.04 -4.28 -11.73
N ARG A 42 2.44 -5.45 -11.50
CA ARG A 42 1.24 -5.59 -10.67
C ARG A 42 1.67 -5.79 -9.22
N VAL A 43 1.11 -5.00 -8.31
CA VAL A 43 1.27 -5.22 -6.87
C VAL A 43 0.02 -5.89 -6.35
N ASP A 44 0.18 -7.05 -5.73
CA ASP A 44 -0.88 -7.81 -5.07
C ASP A 44 -0.66 -7.84 -3.57
N HIS A 45 -1.75 -7.82 -2.79
CA HIS A 45 -1.66 -8.15 -1.38
C HIS A 45 -1.22 -9.61 -1.21
N TRP A 46 -0.21 -9.81 -0.35
CA TRP A 46 0.32 -11.14 -0.12
C TRP A 46 -0.63 -11.96 0.75
N VAL A 47 -1.05 -13.10 0.20
CA VAL A 47 -1.68 -14.19 0.91
C VAL A 47 -1.14 -15.51 0.39
N LEU A 48 -1.25 -16.55 1.21
CA LEU A 48 -0.70 -17.88 0.92
C LEU A 48 -1.32 -18.46 -0.36
N LYS A 49 -2.66 -18.40 -0.49
CA LYS A 49 -3.35 -18.88 -1.69
C LYS A 49 -3.43 -17.78 -2.73
N ARG A 50 -2.85 -18.04 -3.91
CA ARG A 50 -2.86 -17.09 -5.03
C ARG A 50 -4.26 -16.58 -5.40
N ALA A 51 -5.27 -17.44 -5.33
CA ALA A 51 -6.65 -17.10 -5.70
C ALA A 51 -7.30 -16.08 -4.74
N GLU A 52 -6.77 -15.92 -3.53
CA GLU A 52 -7.26 -14.98 -2.53
C GLU A 52 -6.55 -13.62 -2.61
N ARG A 53 -5.57 -13.46 -3.51
CA ARG A 53 -4.84 -12.20 -3.69
C ARG A 53 -5.72 -11.18 -4.39
N TRP A 54 -5.64 -9.92 -3.95
CA TRP A 54 -6.26 -8.79 -4.63
C TRP A 54 -5.21 -7.74 -4.99
N PRO A 55 -5.32 -7.11 -6.17
CA PRO A 55 -4.36 -6.12 -6.62
C PRO A 55 -4.47 -4.85 -5.78
N LEU A 56 -3.33 -4.32 -5.37
CA LEU A 56 -3.20 -2.93 -4.97
C LEU A 56 -3.22 -2.01 -6.20
N GLY A 57 -2.55 -2.41 -7.28
CA GLY A 57 -2.52 -1.62 -8.52
C GLY A 57 -1.55 -2.16 -9.57
N TYR A 58 -1.47 -1.43 -10.69
CA TYR A 58 -0.56 -1.68 -11.80
C TYR A 58 0.31 -0.45 -12.02
N TYR A 59 1.60 -0.67 -12.26
CA TYR A 59 2.61 0.39 -12.35
C TYR A 59 3.57 0.12 -13.50
N ASP A 60 4.05 1.18 -14.13
CA ASP A 60 4.94 1.08 -15.29
C ASP A 60 6.38 0.69 -14.92
N THR A 61 6.80 0.98 -13.68
CA THR A 61 8.17 0.72 -13.21
C THR A 61 8.17 -0.03 -11.88
N LEU A 62 9.24 -0.82 -11.66
CA LEU A 62 9.46 -1.49 -10.38
C LEU A 62 9.55 -0.48 -9.22
N ALA A 63 10.21 0.66 -9.44
CA ALA A 63 10.34 1.71 -8.43
C ALA A 63 8.98 2.28 -8.01
N ALA A 64 8.08 2.54 -8.96
CA ALA A 64 6.72 3.00 -8.65
C ALA A 64 5.92 1.93 -7.89
N ALA A 65 6.04 0.66 -8.28
CA ALA A 65 5.39 -0.44 -7.58
C ALA A 65 5.90 -0.60 -6.13
N GLN A 66 7.22 -0.45 -5.91
CA GLN A 66 7.83 -0.47 -4.59
C GLN A 66 7.37 0.71 -3.73
N ALA A 67 7.36 1.93 -4.28
CA ALA A 67 6.90 3.12 -3.59
C ALA A 67 5.42 3.02 -3.18
N ALA A 68 4.57 2.45 -4.04
CA ALA A 68 3.17 2.22 -3.70
C ALA A 68 3.00 1.20 -2.56
N ALA A 69 3.76 0.10 -2.60
CA ALA A 69 3.75 -0.89 -1.53
C ALA A 69 4.27 -0.30 -0.20
N GLU A 70 5.34 0.51 -0.26
CA GLU A 70 5.89 1.22 0.91
C GLU A 70 4.87 2.18 1.52
N GLY A 71 4.20 2.97 0.66
CA GLY A 71 3.12 3.86 1.05
C GLY A 71 2.07 3.13 1.88
N GLU A 72 1.59 1.97 1.41
CA GLU A 72 0.57 1.19 2.12
C GLU A 72 1.06 0.46 3.36
N LEU A 73 2.35 0.18 3.50
CA LEU A 73 2.90 -0.29 4.76
C LEU A 73 2.97 0.82 5.81
N GLY A 74 3.25 2.05 5.37
CA GLY A 74 3.33 3.21 6.24
C GLY A 74 1.96 3.69 6.74
N VAL A 75 0.86 3.39 6.04
CA VAL A 75 -0.48 3.87 6.40
C VAL A 75 -1.05 3.10 7.59
N PRO A 76 -1.38 3.77 8.71
CA PRO A 76 -2.13 3.15 9.80
C PRO A 76 -3.49 2.65 9.31
N LYS A 77 -3.93 1.49 9.80
CA LYS A 77 -5.26 0.98 9.48
C LYS A 77 -6.35 1.81 10.17
N PHE A 78 -6.95 2.74 9.43
CA PHE A 78 -8.07 3.56 9.90
C PHE A 78 -9.38 2.76 9.82
N LEU A 79 -9.61 1.89 10.81
CA LEU A 79 -10.77 0.98 10.85
C LEU A 79 -11.87 1.45 11.81
N ALA A 80 -11.51 2.23 12.83
CA ALA A 80 -12.43 2.68 13.86
C ALA A 80 -12.26 4.19 14.12
N PRO A 81 -13.32 4.89 14.52
CA PRO A 81 -13.20 6.25 15.02
C PRO A 81 -12.25 6.32 16.23
N VAL A 82 -11.54 7.43 16.37
CA VAL A 82 -10.67 7.70 17.52
C VAL A 82 -11.06 8.99 18.20
N THR A 83 -10.95 9.06 19.52
CA THR A 83 -11.14 10.31 20.26
C THR A 83 -9.85 11.14 20.18
N GLY A 84 -9.93 12.32 19.59
CA GLY A 84 -8.87 13.32 19.54
C GLY A 84 -8.46 13.84 20.92
N PRO A 85 -7.32 14.54 21.02
CA PRO A 85 -6.84 15.11 22.29
C PRO A 85 -7.74 16.23 22.84
N ASP A 86 -8.60 16.80 22.01
CA ASP A 86 -9.63 17.79 22.34
C ASP A 86 -10.99 17.15 22.71
N GLY A 87 -11.06 15.82 22.75
CA GLY A 87 -12.29 15.07 23.03
C GLY A 87 -13.20 14.86 21.81
N GLN A 88 -12.86 15.37 20.63
CA GLN A 88 -13.67 15.17 19.42
C GLN A 88 -13.53 13.75 18.87
N ILE A 89 -14.60 13.19 18.31
CA ILE A 89 -14.55 11.90 17.61
C ILE A 89 -14.07 12.16 16.18
N VAL A 90 -12.96 11.52 15.81
CA VAL A 90 -12.38 11.59 14.46
C VAL A 90 -12.70 10.30 13.72
N THR A 91 -13.46 10.41 12.65
CA THR A 91 -13.87 9.28 11.82
C THR A 91 -12.69 8.66 11.07
N PRO A 92 -12.79 7.39 10.63
CA PRO A 92 -11.77 6.76 9.79
C PRO A 92 -11.45 7.53 8.50
N GLU A 93 -12.44 8.22 7.93
CA GLU A 93 -12.26 9.00 6.72
C GLU A 93 -11.48 10.30 6.97
N GLU A 94 -11.78 11.01 8.06
CA GLU A 94 -10.98 12.16 8.49
C GLU A 94 -9.56 11.76 8.86
N GLN A 95 -9.38 10.60 9.50
CA GLN A 95 -8.05 10.06 9.79
C GLN A 95 -7.24 9.82 8.48
N ARG A 96 -7.87 9.25 7.45
CA ARG A 96 -7.27 9.09 6.10
C ARG A 96 -6.91 10.42 5.47
N GLN A 97 -7.80 11.40 5.50
CA GLN A 97 -7.57 12.72 4.92
C GLN A 97 -6.41 13.43 5.61
N ARG A 98 -6.37 13.39 6.95
CA ARG A 98 -5.27 13.96 7.74
C ARG A 98 -3.94 13.28 7.42
N TRP A 99 -3.93 11.95 7.34
CA TRP A 99 -2.73 11.20 6.97
C TRP A 99 -2.22 11.55 5.57
N ALA A 100 -3.11 11.62 4.58
CA ALA A 100 -2.78 12.02 3.21
C ALA A 100 -2.25 13.47 3.13
N ALA A 101 -2.73 14.36 4.00
CA ALA A 101 -2.24 15.72 4.15
C ALA A 101 -0.94 15.84 4.97
N GLY A 102 -0.36 14.72 5.40
CA GLY A 102 0.88 14.68 6.19
C GLY A 102 0.69 15.01 7.68
N LEU A 103 -0.56 15.08 8.16
CA LEU A 103 -0.93 15.39 9.53
C LEU A 103 -1.11 14.11 10.37
N ASP A 104 -1.00 14.26 11.69
CA ASP A 104 -1.30 13.21 12.64
C ASP A 104 -2.79 12.85 12.54
N PRO A 105 -3.14 11.56 12.32
CA PRO A 105 -4.51 11.15 12.02
C PRO A 105 -5.46 11.37 13.22
N ARG A 106 -4.93 11.35 14.44
CA ARG A 106 -5.71 11.54 15.68
C ARG A 106 -5.92 13.02 16.02
N SER A 107 -4.90 13.86 15.84
CA SER A 107 -4.89 15.25 16.33
C SER A 107 -4.95 16.32 15.24
N GLY A 108 -4.70 15.97 13.97
CA GLY A 108 -4.65 16.92 12.85
C GLY A 108 -3.45 17.87 12.89
N LYS A 109 -2.49 17.67 13.79
CA LYS A 109 -1.26 18.47 13.87
C LYS A 109 -0.19 17.95 12.91
N PRO A 110 0.81 18.76 12.50
CA PRO A 110 1.94 18.25 11.73
C PRO A 110 2.58 17.06 12.43
N ARG A 111 2.83 15.98 11.69
CA ARG A 111 3.58 14.83 12.22
C ARG A 111 4.99 15.33 12.50
N LEU A 112 5.40 15.38 13.77
CA LEU A 112 6.81 15.50 14.11
C LEU A 112 7.47 14.22 13.60
N LEU A 113 8.16 14.32 12.46
CA LEU A 113 9.04 13.26 12.01
C LEU A 113 10.12 13.09 13.10
N PRO A 114 10.34 11.87 13.62
CA PRO A 114 11.58 11.58 14.32
C PRO A 114 12.78 11.68 13.37
#